data_AF-A0A194AHG2-F1
#
_entry.id   AF-A0A194AHG2-F1
#
_cell.length_a   1.000
_cell.length_b   1.000
_cell.length_c   1.000
_cell.angle_alpha   90.00
_cell.angle_beta   90.00
_cell.angle_gamma   90.00
#
_symmetry.space_group_name_H-M   'P 1'
#
loop_
_entity.id
_entity.type
_entity.pdbx_description
1 polymer ?
#
loop_
_entity_poly.entity_id
_entity_poly.type
_entity_poly.pdbx_seq_one_letter_code
_entity_poly.pdbx_strand_id
1 'polypeptide(L)'
;MVCDLHETLVSSNLFEKGIGYAIFSRKLITGEIAAGVFRLDVFCLGVRTAYANVMDEATYQERIRKTNEQAPLETIHPACCCKLVDQCVHFALNLGFGPHKEYDLARIIFGDVDPGVCPRRFTFGRNGRPTFIPRAEDDADRCQKILNLLKSICGPDGFDYIRE
;
A
#
# COMPACT_ATOMS: atom_id res chain seq x y z
N MET A 1 -4.19 23.44 9.18
CA MET A 1 -5.50 22.94 8.73
C MET A 1 -5.93 21.92 9.77
N VAL A 2 -7.05 22.13 10.47
CA VAL A 2 -7.56 21.14 11.42
C VAL A 2 -8.40 20.17 10.61
N CYS A 3 -7.96 18.91 10.52
CA CYS A 3 -8.63 17.86 9.79
C CYS A 3 -8.76 16.65 10.71
N ASP A 4 -9.98 16.33 11.11
CA ASP A 4 -10.23 15.19 11.99
C ASP A 4 -10.09 13.89 11.20
N LEU A 5 -9.65 12.83 11.89
CA LEU A 5 -9.63 11.49 11.32
C LEU A 5 -11.06 11.12 10.89
N HIS A 6 -11.23 10.70 9.63
CA HIS A 6 -12.51 10.20 9.14
C HIS A 6 -12.54 8.67 9.29
N GLU A 7 -11.71 7.96 8.52
CA GLU A 7 -11.50 6.53 8.71
C GLU A 7 -10.15 6.06 8.15
N THR A 8 -9.75 4.86 8.55
CA THR A 8 -8.58 4.16 8.04
C THR A 8 -8.93 2.73 7.69
N LEU A 9 -8.69 2.35 6.45
CA LEU A 9 -9.10 1.08 5.88
C LEU A 9 -7.90 0.32 5.30
N VAL A 10 -7.96 -1.00 5.32
CA VAL A 10 -6.98 -1.88 4.68
C VAL A 10 -7.71 -3.05 4.01
N SER A 11 -7.16 -3.62 2.94
CA SER A 11 -7.70 -4.87 2.40
C SER A 11 -7.54 -6.01 3.42
N SER A 12 -8.62 -6.67 3.80
CA SER A 12 -8.64 -7.71 4.84
C SER A 12 -7.83 -8.96 4.45
N ASN A 13 -7.76 -9.25 3.16
CA ASN A 13 -6.97 -10.36 2.59
C ASN A 13 -5.59 -9.94 2.06
N LEU A 14 -5.08 -8.75 2.46
CA LEU A 14 -3.83 -8.18 1.93
C LEU A 14 -2.65 -9.15 1.98
N PHE A 15 -2.42 -9.80 3.12
CA PHE A 15 -1.29 -10.72 3.31
C PHE A 15 -1.55 -12.12 2.72
N GLU A 16 -2.79 -12.45 2.37
CA GLU A 16 -3.13 -13.70 1.66
C GLU A 16 -2.91 -13.55 0.15
N LYS A 17 -3.34 -12.41 -0.42
CA LYS A 17 -3.25 -12.10 -1.86
C LYS A 17 -1.93 -11.43 -2.26
N GLY A 18 -1.21 -10.85 -1.29
CA GLY A 18 0.02 -10.11 -1.51
C GLY A 18 -0.17 -8.71 -2.12
N ILE A 19 -1.39 -8.38 -2.55
CA ILE A 19 -1.77 -7.10 -3.14
C ILE A 19 -3.07 -6.62 -2.50
N GLY A 20 -3.18 -5.31 -2.26
CA GLY A 20 -4.40 -4.70 -1.73
C GLY A 20 -4.23 -3.22 -1.50
N TYR A 21 -5.16 -2.63 -0.77
CA TYR A 21 -5.17 -1.20 -0.47
C TYR A 21 -4.92 -0.91 1.01
N ALA A 22 -4.30 0.22 1.27
CA ALA A 22 -4.39 0.94 2.53
C ALA A 22 -4.92 2.35 2.21
N ILE A 23 -5.91 2.80 2.97
CA ILE A 23 -6.59 4.08 2.77
C ILE A 23 -6.60 4.82 4.10
N PHE A 24 -6.23 6.09 4.05
CA PHE A 24 -6.26 6.98 5.20
C PHE A 24 -7.02 8.23 4.81
N SER A 25 -8.10 8.54 5.51
CA SER A 25 -8.94 9.70 5.21
C SER A 25 -9.15 10.61 6.41
N ARG A 26 -9.31 11.89 6.12
CA ARG A 26 -9.60 12.94 7.10
C ARG A 26 -10.72 13.83 6.59
N LYS A 27 -11.56 14.29 7.49
CA LYS A 27 -12.62 15.24 7.18
C LYS A 27 -12.09 16.66 7.34
N LEU A 28 -12.23 17.45 6.28
CA LEU A 28 -11.88 18.86 6.26
C LEU A 28 -12.98 19.68 6.94
N ILE A 29 -12.63 20.87 7.42
CA ILE A 29 -13.60 21.81 8.02
C ILE A 29 -14.70 22.23 7.02
N THR A 30 -14.41 22.17 5.72
CA THR A 30 -15.36 22.41 4.62
C THR A 30 -16.40 21.30 4.47
N GLY A 31 -16.21 20.16 5.15
CA GLY A 31 -17.06 18.96 5.04
C GLY A 31 -16.58 17.95 4.00
N GLU A 32 -15.63 18.32 3.15
CA GLU A 32 -14.99 17.42 2.18
C GLU A 32 -14.09 16.38 2.87
N ILE A 33 -13.82 15.29 2.18
CA ILE A 33 -12.92 14.22 2.60
C ILE A 33 -11.61 14.31 1.81
N ALA A 34 -10.51 14.48 2.53
CA ALA A 34 -9.17 14.27 2.02
C ALA A 34 -8.76 12.81 2.25
N ALA A 35 -8.32 12.11 1.21
CA ALA A 35 -7.92 10.71 1.30
C ALA A 35 -6.57 10.48 0.60
N GLY A 36 -5.66 9.81 1.31
CA GLY A 36 -4.48 9.18 0.70
C GLY A 36 -4.75 7.69 0.50
N VAL A 37 -4.55 7.22 -0.72
CA VAL A 37 -4.80 5.84 -1.12
C VAL A 37 -3.50 5.22 -1.59
N PHE A 38 -3.17 4.05 -1.06
CA PHE A 38 -1.94 3.32 -1.34
C PHE A 38 -2.30 1.90 -1.79
N ARG A 39 -1.88 1.51 -3.00
CA ARG A 39 -1.95 0.11 -3.43
C ARG A 39 -0.64 -0.57 -3.08
N LEU A 40 -0.71 -1.51 -2.15
CA LEU A 40 0.42 -2.20 -1.56
C LEU A 40 0.64 -3.54 -2.25
N ASP A 41 1.91 -3.88 -2.49
CA ASP A 41 2.43 -5.19 -2.84
C ASP A 41 3.33 -5.65 -1.69
N VAL A 42 2.72 -6.37 -0.73
CA VAL A 42 3.40 -6.80 0.50
C VAL A 42 4.29 -8.02 0.30
N PHE A 43 4.28 -8.62 -0.90
CA PHE A 43 5.14 -9.74 -1.23
C PHE A 43 6.45 -9.32 -1.89
N CYS A 44 6.51 -8.16 -2.57
CA CYS A 44 7.73 -7.74 -3.24
C CYS A 44 7.86 -6.22 -3.41
N LEU A 45 6.99 -5.60 -4.19
CA LEU A 45 7.27 -4.29 -4.79
C LEU A 45 6.92 -3.08 -3.93
N GLY A 46 6.35 -3.28 -2.74
CA GLY A 46 6.02 -2.19 -1.83
C GLY A 46 4.81 -1.37 -2.32
N VAL A 47 4.90 -0.04 -2.25
CA VAL A 47 3.81 0.84 -2.71
C VAL A 47 3.84 0.99 -4.23
N ARG A 48 3.01 0.21 -4.92
CA ARG A 48 2.91 0.20 -6.39
C ARG A 48 2.28 1.48 -6.95
N THR A 49 1.20 1.93 -6.33
CA THR A 49 0.53 3.19 -6.67
C THR A 49 0.16 3.93 -5.40
N ALA A 50 0.20 5.25 -5.47
CA ALA A 50 -0.23 6.14 -4.40
C ALA A 50 -0.82 7.39 -5.02
N TYR A 51 -1.88 7.92 -4.44
CA TYR A 51 -2.48 9.19 -4.85
C TYR A 51 -3.25 9.82 -3.70
N ALA A 52 -3.51 11.12 -3.82
CA ALA A 52 -4.30 11.90 -2.86
C ALA A 52 -5.44 12.63 -3.56
N ASN A 53 -6.61 12.68 -2.93
CA ASN A 53 -7.76 13.41 -3.45
C ASN A 53 -8.50 14.12 -2.31
N VAL A 54 -9.05 15.29 -2.62
CA VAL A 54 -10.11 15.92 -1.84
C VAL A 54 -11.41 15.79 -2.64
N MET A 55 -12.49 15.36 -1.99
CA MET A 55 -13.77 15.15 -2.65
C MET A 55 -14.93 15.27 -1.65
N ASP A 56 -16.16 15.42 -2.13
CA ASP A 56 -17.32 15.33 -1.26
C ASP A 56 -17.50 13.90 -0.68
N GLU A 57 -18.25 13.81 0.42
CA GLU A 57 -18.52 12.56 1.14
C GLU A 57 -19.16 11.49 0.23
N ALA A 58 -20.12 11.86 -0.62
CA ALA A 58 -20.82 10.90 -1.47
C ALA A 58 -19.88 10.24 -2.49
N THR A 59 -19.01 11.06 -3.10
CA THR A 59 -17.95 10.61 -4.00
C THR A 59 -16.95 9.72 -3.28
N TYR A 60 -16.58 10.05 -2.05
CA TYR A 60 -15.70 9.22 -1.22
C TYR A 60 -16.32 7.84 -0.95
N GLN A 61 -17.56 7.80 -0.45
CA GLN A 61 -18.27 6.56 -0.14
C GLN A 61 -18.45 5.67 -1.38
N GLU A 62 -18.75 6.26 -2.55
CA GLU A 62 -18.83 5.53 -3.83
C GLU A 62 -17.48 4.88 -4.20
N ARG A 63 -16.36 5.59 -3.99
CA ARG A 63 -15.01 5.05 -4.26
C ARG A 63 -14.66 3.93 -3.28
N ILE A 64 -14.99 4.08 -1.99
CA ILE A 64 -14.79 3.01 -1.00
C ILE A 64 -15.61 1.77 -1.38
N ARG A 65 -16.88 1.93 -1.77
CA ARG A 65 -17.71 0.80 -2.21
C ARG A 65 -17.09 0.05 -3.40
N LYS A 66 -16.70 0.76 -4.46
CA LYS A 66 -16.05 0.15 -5.64
C LYS A 66 -14.73 -0.54 -5.30
N THR A 67 -13.94 0.04 -4.40
CA THR A 67 -12.68 -0.55 -3.95
C THR A 67 -12.95 -1.83 -3.17
N ASN A 68 -13.95 -1.82 -2.27
CA ASN A 68 -14.36 -2.96 -1.46
C ASN A 68 -14.90 -4.14 -2.29
N GLU A 69 -15.59 -3.86 -3.40
CA GLU A 69 -16.04 -4.89 -4.37
C GLU A 69 -14.86 -5.64 -5.03
N GLN A 70 -13.72 -4.97 -5.22
CA GLN A 70 -12.52 -5.55 -5.85
C GLN A 70 -11.57 -6.17 -4.82
N ALA A 71 -11.45 -5.54 -3.65
CA ALA A 71 -10.56 -5.95 -2.58
C ALA A 71 -11.24 -5.63 -1.24
N PRO A 72 -11.83 -6.63 -0.56
CA PRO A 72 -12.58 -6.42 0.68
C PRO A 72 -11.78 -5.62 1.70
N LEU A 73 -12.37 -4.54 2.21
CA LEU A 73 -11.78 -3.59 3.12
C LEU A 73 -12.28 -3.83 4.55
N GLU A 74 -11.39 -3.61 5.51
CA GLU A 74 -11.69 -3.60 6.93
C GLU A 74 -11.08 -2.36 7.59
N THR A 75 -11.65 -1.93 8.71
CA THR A 75 -11.06 -0.86 9.51
C THR A 75 -9.76 -1.31 10.14
N ILE A 76 -8.75 -0.44 10.08
CA ILE A 76 -7.47 -0.62 10.76
C ILE A 76 -7.20 0.59 11.64
N HIS A 77 -6.50 0.42 12.77
CA HIS A 77 -6.08 1.55 13.59
C HIS A 77 -5.15 2.49 12.79
N PRO A 78 -5.27 3.83 12.89
CA PRO A 78 -4.47 4.78 12.10
C PRO A 78 -2.96 4.56 12.19
N ALA A 79 -2.44 4.40 13.41
CA ALA A 79 -1.02 4.09 13.61
C ALA A 79 -0.58 2.80 12.89
N CYS A 80 -1.46 1.80 12.82
CA CYS A 80 -1.17 0.56 12.12
C CYS A 80 -1.27 0.69 10.61
N CYS A 81 -2.13 1.58 10.09
CA CYS A 81 -2.16 1.95 8.68
C CYS A 81 -0.83 2.61 8.28
N CYS A 82 -0.40 3.63 9.02
CA CYS A 82 0.88 4.31 8.79
C CYS A 82 2.06 3.33 8.85
N LYS A 83 2.14 2.53 9.92
CA LYS A 83 3.19 1.52 10.10
C LYS A 83 3.21 0.49 8.96
N LEU A 84 2.05 0.02 8.52
CA LEU A 84 1.95 -0.94 7.41
C LEU A 84 2.52 -0.34 6.13
N VAL A 85 2.11 0.88 5.77
CA VAL A 85 2.56 1.56 4.56
C VAL A 85 4.07 1.83 4.63
N ASP A 86 4.56 2.40 5.74
CA ASP A 86 5.98 2.71 5.92
C ASP A 86 6.85 1.45 5.85
N GLN A 87 6.47 0.38 6.56
CA GLN A 87 7.24 -0.86 6.54
C GLN A 87 7.17 -1.56 5.17
N CYS A 88 6.07 -1.42 4.42
CA CYS A 88 5.94 -1.91 3.06
C CYS A 88 6.94 -1.21 2.11
N VAL A 89 7.07 0.11 2.26
CA VAL A 89 8.09 0.89 1.53
C VAL A 89 9.49 0.45 1.92
N HIS A 90 9.80 0.37 3.22
CA HIS A 90 11.12 -0.06 3.69
C HIS A 90 11.50 -1.47 3.23
N PHE A 91 10.55 -2.41 3.23
CA PHE A 91 10.76 -3.75 2.70
C PHE A 91 11.17 -3.72 1.22
N ALA A 92 10.43 -2.99 0.39
CA ALA A 92 10.70 -2.91 -1.04
C ALA A 92 11.99 -2.14 -1.37
N LEU A 93 12.34 -1.12 -0.57
CA LEU A 93 13.60 -0.39 -0.70
C LEU A 93 14.82 -1.32 -0.50
N ASN A 94 14.75 -2.26 0.44
CA ASN A 94 15.79 -3.26 0.64
C ASN A 94 15.95 -4.23 -0.56
N LEU A 95 14.95 -4.28 -1.45
CA LEU A 95 14.97 -5.04 -2.70
C LEU A 95 15.32 -4.17 -3.92
N GLY A 96 15.61 -2.88 -3.72
CA GLY A 96 15.93 -1.93 -4.78
C GLY A 96 14.71 -1.26 -5.43
N PHE A 97 13.51 -1.40 -4.87
CA PHE A 97 12.29 -0.78 -5.39
C PHE A 97 11.92 0.47 -4.57
N GLY A 98 11.88 1.62 -5.25
CA GLY A 98 11.30 2.85 -4.69
C GLY A 98 9.77 2.83 -4.75
N PRO A 99 9.08 3.57 -3.86
CA PRO A 99 7.64 3.70 -3.92
C PRO A 99 7.18 4.50 -5.16
N HIS A 100 5.88 4.46 -5.46
CA HIS A 100 5.27 5.29 -6.48
C HIS A 100 5.65 6.78 -6.33
N LYS A 101 5.85 7.49 -7.44
CA LYS A 101 6.32 8.90 -7.45
C LYS A 101 5.44 9.87 -6.64
N GLU A 102 4.15 9.57 -6.49
CA GLU A 102 3.20 10.40 -5.73
C GLU A 102 3.05 9.94 -4.27
N TYR A 103 3.86 8.97 -3.83
CA TYR A 103 3.85 8.47 -2.46
C TYR A 103 4.03 9.59 -1.44
N ASP A 104 5.02 10.47 -1.64
CA ASP A 104 5.29 11.57 -0.72
C ASP A 104 4.13 12.56 -0.64
N LEU A 105 3.39 12.77 -1.73
CA LEU A 105 2.18 13.60 -1.70
C LEU A 105 1.06 12.90 -0.92
N ALA A 106 0.83 11.61 -1.18
CA ALA A 106 -0.21 10.83 -0.52
C ALA A 106 0.04 10.67 0.99
N ARG A 107 1.30 10.46 1.41
CA ARG A 107 1.64 10.24 2.83
C ARG A 107 1.44 11.46 3.73
N ILE A 108 1.32 12.66 3.17
CA ILE A 108 1.00 13.88 3.94
C ILE A 108 -0.29 13.69 4.75
N ILE A 109 -1.23 12.87 4.28
CA ILE A 109 -2.51 12.62 4.97
C ILE A 109 -2.32 12.01 6.38
N PHE A 110 -1.19 11.32 6.62
CA PHE A 110 -0.91 10.72 7.92
C PHE A 110 -0.76 11.78 9.01
N GLY A 111 -0.22 12.95 8.66
CA GLY A 111 -0.04 14.06 9.59
C GLY A 111 0.91 13.70 10.73
N ASP A 112 0.41 13.84 11.95
CA ASP A 112 1.13 13.65 13.22
C ASP A 112 0.94 12.26 13.85
N VAL A 113 0.27 11.34 13.16
CA VAL A 113 0.05 9.98 13.66
C VAL A 113 1.40 9.27 13.84
N ASP A 114 1.71 8.90 15.07
CA ASP A 114 2.89 8.09 15.38
C ASP A 114 2.67 6.61 14.99
N PRO A 115 3.36 6.06 13.99
CA PRO A 115 3.26 4.63 13.66
C PRO A 115 3.85 3.71 14.74
N GLY A 116 4.69 4.24 15.63
CA GLY A 116 5.37 3.50 16.70
C GLY A 116 4.42 2.93 17.75
N VAL A 117 3.25 3.53 17.95
CA VAL A 117 2.24 3.04 18.91
C VAL A 117 1.45 1.83 18.39
N CYS A 118 1.59 1.47 17.11
CA CYS A 118 0.93 0.27 16.59
C CYS A 118 1.57 -1.02 17.14
N PRO A 119 0.83 -1.86 17.89
CA PRO A 119 1.38 -3.08 18.47
C PRO A 119 1.50 -4.22 17.45
N ARG A 120 0.79 -4.12 16.31
CA ARG A 120 0.78 -5.16 15.27
C ARG A 120 2.15 -5.30 14.64
N ARG A 121 2.58 -6.54 14.43
CA ARG A 121 3.76 -6.88 13.62
C ARG A 121 3.27 -7.26 12.23
N PHE A 122 3.95 -6.75 11.20
CA PHE A 122 3.70 -7.09 9.81
C PHE A 122 4.90 -7.87 9.29
N THR A 123 4.63 -8.96 8.57
CA THR A 123 5.66 -9.78 7.91
C THR A 123 5.47 -9.66 6.42
N PHE A 124 6.47 -9.14 5.73
CA PHE A 124 6.46 -8.93 4.28
C PHE A 124 7.16 -10.10 3.58
N GLY A 125 6.91 -10.23 2.28
CA GLY A 125 7.24 -11.42 1.52
C GLY A 125 6.22 -12.55 1.76
N ARG A 126 6.49 -13.69 1.14
CA ARG A 126 5.72 -14.93 1.31
C ARG A 126 6.70 -16.04 1.65
N ASN A 127 6.38 -16.86 2.65
CA ASN A 127 7.27 -17.95 3.12
C ASN A 127 8.70 -17.47 3.46
N GLY A 128 8.83 -16.25 3.98
CA GLY A 128 10.11 -15.68 4.40
C GLY A 128 10.99 -15.12 3.27
N ARG A 129 10.49 -15.01 2.04
CA ARG A 129 11.24 -14.43 0.91
C ARG A 129 10.38 -13.48 0.06
N PRO A 130 10.99 -12.58 -0.72
CA PRO A 130 10.27 -11.80 -1.71
C PRO A 130 9.62 -12.72 -2.76
N THR A 131 8.38 -12.42 -3.13
CA THR A 131 7.65 -13.17 -4.16
C THR A 131 7.07 -12.21 -5.17
N PHE A 132 7.61 -12.21 -6.39
CA PHE A 132 7.08 -11.38 -7.47
C PHE A 132 5.96 -12.11 -8.21
N ILE A 133 4.80 -11.45 -8.27
CA ILE A 133 3.62 -11.88 -9.02
C ILE A 133 3.29 -10.77 -10.03
N PRO A 134 3.48 -10.97 -11.34
CA PRO A 134 3.07 -10.02 -12.37
C PRO A 134 1.58 -9.73 -12.28
N ARG A 135 1.21 -8.48 -12.53
CA ARG A 135 -0.18 -8.06 -12.66
C ARG A 135 -0.48 -7.72 -14.12
N ALA A 136 -1.75 -7.58 -14.47
CA ALA A 136 -2.17 -7.30 -15.85
C ALA A 136 -1.53 -6.02 -16.42
N GLU A 137 -1.17 -5.07 -15.56
CA GLU A 137 -0.45 -3.85 -15.91
C GLU A 137 1.07 -3.99 -16.08
N ASP A 138 1.67 -5.15 -15.74
CA ASP A 138 3.11 -5.37 -15.86
C ASP A 138 3.44 -6.03 -17.20
N ASP A 139 3.98 -5.26 -18.13
CA ASP A 139 4.48 -5.80 -19.41
C ASP A 139 5.72 -6.69 -19.23
N ALA A 140 6.10 -7.39 -20.32
CA ALA A 140 7.21 -8.35 -20.31
C ALA A 140 8.56 -7.69 -19.99
N ASP A 141 8.81 -6.48 -20.51
CA ASP A 141 10.08 -5.77 -20.30
C ASP A 141 10.21 -5.33 -18.85
N ARG A 142 9.13 -4.83 -18.25
CA ARG A 142 9.05 -4.47 -16.84
C ARG A 142 9.23 -5.71 -15.96
N CYS A 143 8.57 -6.82 -16.27
CA CYS A 143 8.76 -8.08 -15.56
C CYS A 143 10.22 -8.53 -15.59
N GLN A 144 10.86 -8.48 -16.76
CA GLN A 144 12.26 -8.89 -16.89
C GLN A 144 13.21 -7.97 -16.09
N LYS A 145 12.97 -6.66 -16.07
CA LYS A 145 13.74 -5.70 -15.25
C LYS A 145 13.61 -6.01 -13.76
N ILE A 146 12.40 -6.29 -13.28
CA ILE A 146 12.14 -6.67 -11.89
C ILE A 146 12.89 -7.97 -11.53
N LEU A 147 12.78 -9.00 -12.37
CA LEU A 147 13.45 -10.28 -12.16
C LEU A 147 14.99 -10.15 -12.14
N ASN A 148 15.54 -9.33 -13.04
CA ASN A 148 16.98 -9.07 -13.07
C ASN A 148 17.45 -8.35 -11.80
N LEU A 149 16.70 -7.36 -11.31
CA LEU A 149 17.03 -6.67 -10.07
C LEU A 149 16.96 -7.61 -8.88
N LEU A 150 15.87 -8.39 -8.75
CA LEU A 150 15.72 -9.38 -7.68
C LEU A 150 16.85 -10.40 -7.69
N LYS A 151 17.24 -10.91 -8.86
CA LYS A 151 18.39 -11.81 -9.01
C LYS A 151 19.70 -11.16 -8.58
N SER A 152 19.88 -9.87 -8.86
CA SER A 152 21.08 -9.12 -8.45
C SER A 152 21.15 -8.88 -6.94
N ILE A 153 20.01 -8.65 -6.28
CA ILE A 153 19.95 -8.33 -4.85
C ILE A 153 19.87 -9.58 -3.98
N CYS A 154 19.02 -10.54 -4.35
CA CYS A 154 18.72 -11.73 -3.54
C CYS A 154 19.51 -12.98 -4.00
N GLY A 155 20.14 -12.94 -5.17
CA GLY A 155 20.66 -14.13 -5.84
C GLY A 155 19.57 -14.90 -6.60
N PRO A 156 19.95 -15.93 -7.39
CA PRO A 156 19.03 -16.67 -8.25
C PRO A 156 17.92 -17.42 -7.50
N ASP A 157 18.18 -17.86 -6.26
CA ASP A 157 17.24 -18.66 -5.45
C ASP A 157 16.66 -17.88 -4.26
N GLY A 158 16.97 -16.57 -4.17
CA GLY A 158 16.60 -15.71 -3.04
C GLY A 158 15.20 -15.10 -3.12
N PHE A 159 14.46 -15.36 -4.18
CA PHE A 159 13.10 -14.84 -4.40
C PHE A 159 12.25 -15.85 -5.18
N ASP A 160 10.93 -15.75 -5.06
CA ASP A 160 9.98 -16.53 -5.85
C ASP A 160 9.40 -15.70 -7.00
N TYR A 161 9.07 -16.39 -8.09
CA TYR A 161 8.34 -15.82 -9.21
C TYR A 161 7.14 -16.71 -9.55
N ILE A 162 5.94 -16.16 -9.47
CA ILE A 162 4.68 -16.87 -9.74
C ILE A 162 3.97 -16.14 -10.86
N ARG A 163 3.59 -16.87 -11.92
CA ARG A 163 2.68 -16.36 -12.95
C ARG A 163 1.25 -16.74 -12.54
N GLU A 164 0.37 -15.76 -12.46
CA GLU A 164 -1.09 -15.96 -12.35
C GLU A 164 -1.72 -15.95 -13.74
#